data_AF-A0A809SHL6-F1
#
_entry.id   AF-A0A809SHL6-F1
#
_cell.length_a   1.000
_cell.length_b   1.000
_cell.length_c   1.000
_cell.angle_alpha   90.00
_cell.angle_beta   90.00
_cell.angle_gamma   90.00
#
_symmetry.space_group_name_H-M   'P 1'
#
loop_
_entity.id
_entity.type
_entity.pdbx_description
1 polymer ?
#
loop_
_entity_poly.entity_id
_entity_poly.type
_entity_poly.pdbx_seq_one_letter_code
_entity_poly.pdbx_strand_id
1 'polypeptide(L)'
;MIIQPSLPISTITNKFSPLQQKELTRSSTSSTDTITISQEARNALSSALSASSNSGITADPELAKLDAKVSTNGNTSNLTADELDYYQKAHGFVNTMASLIPSERALYDKMVASGNVAAAAGMGDIAFTRTTLGHMASTQDGATYDPTNMAITPNNIIKYFSQSSNDPTGNTQSQFQALIQYLQNNPTIS
;
A
#
# COMPACT_ATOMS: atom_id res chain seq x y z
N MET A 1 26.50 32.48 -80.50
CA MET A 1 25.22 32.97 -79.95
C MET A 1 25.17 32.52 -78.49
N ILE A 2 25.18 33.32 -77.41
CA ILE A 2 25.48 34.74 -77.13
C ILE A 2 26.21 34.77 -75.76
N ILE A 3 27.36 35.42 -75.74
CA ILE A 3 27.99 36.34 -74.75
C ILE A 3 27.37 36.48 -73.33
N GLN A 4 28.23 36.45 -72.28
CA GLN A 4 27.94 36.91 -70.91
C GLN A 4 27.61 38.43 -70.85
N PRO A 5 27.03 38.97 -69.76
CA PRO A 5 27.88 39.72 -68.83
C PRO A 5 27.46 39.70 -67.34
N SER A 6 28.41 40.11 -66.50
CA SER A 6 28.37 40.28 -65.04
C SER A 6 27.87 41.67 -64.56
N LEU A 7 27.25 41.68 -63.35
CA LEU A 7 27.22 42.71 -62.26
C LEU A 7 26.34 43.99 -62.44
N PRO A 8 25.86 44.71 -61.38
CA PRO A 8 26.39 44.79 -60.00
C PRO A 8 25.39 44.67 -58.82
N ILE A 9 26.01 44.53 -57.64
CA ILE A 9 25.46 44.63 -56.29
C ILE A 9 24.86 46.04 -56.05
N SER A 10 23.64 46.10 -55.49
CA SER A 10 23.15 47.30 -54.81
C SER A 10 23.08 47.02 -53.31
N THR A 11 24.01 47.61 -52.58
CA THR A 11 23.98 47.70 -51.12
C THR A 11 22.86 48.64 -50.71
N ILE A 12 21.83 48.13 -50.05
CA ILE A 12 20.99 48.95 -49.18
C ILE A 12 21.24 48.46 -47.76
N THR A 13 22.13 49.18 -47.08
CA THR A 13 22.21 49.17 -45.63
C THR A 13 20.94 49.83 -45.10
N ASN A 14 20.11 49.06 -44.40
CA ASN A 14 19.31 49.62 -43.33
C ASN A 14 19.26 48.64 -42.16
N LYS A 15 19.85 49.12 -41.07
CA LYS A 15 19.89 48.49 -39.74
C LYS A 15 18.45 48.38 -39.23
N PHE A 16 18.08 47.27 -38.59
CA PHE A 16 17.39 47.17 -37.29
C PHE A 16 16.79 45.76 -37.10
N SER A 17 17.41 45.02 -36.16
CA SER A 17 16.94 43.91 -35.30
C SER A 17 16.27 42.66 -35.90
N PRO A 18 16.92 41.47 -35.84
CA PRO A 18 16.22 40.20 -36.02
C PRO A 18 15.52 39.76 -34.72
N LEU A 19 14.18 39.72 -34.76
CA LEU A 19 13.40 38.80 -33.92
C LEU A 19 13.74 37.38 -34.39
N GLN A 20 14.45 36.61 -33.57
CA GLN A 20 14.80 35.22 -33.87
C GLN A 20 13.54 34.34 -33.78
N GLN A 21 12.83 34.19 -34.90
CA GLN A 21 12.06 32.98 -35.17
C GLN A 21 13.06 31.87 -35.52
N LYS A 22 13.27 30.94 -34.59
CA LYS A 22 14.14 29.76 -34.80
C LYS A 22 13.37 28.74 -35.63
N GLU A 23 13.64 28.72 -36.92
CA GLU A 23 13.15 27.74 -37.88
C GLU A 23 13.68 26.33 -37.53
N LEU A 24 12.80 25.35 -37.67
CA LEU A 24 12.97 23.97 -37.21
C LEU A 24 13.75 23.16 -38.27
N THR A 25 15.07 23.05 -38.14
CA THR A 25 15.85 22.10 -38.97
C THR A 25 15.84 20.72 -38.33
N ARG A 26 14.99 19.82 -38.84
CA ARG A 26 15.12 18.36 -38.64
C ARG A 26 16.32 17.86 -39.44
N SER A 27 17.34 17.37 -38.75
CA SER A 27 18.38 16.53 -39.34
C SER A 27 18.24 15.12 -38.77
N SER A 28 17.83 14.18 -39.61
CA SER A 28 17.80 12.75 -39.29
C SER A 28 19.22 12.18 -39.40
N THR A 29 19.77 11.67 -38.29
CA THR A 29 20.99 10.83 -38.31
C THR A 29 20.91 9.72 -37.26
N SER A 30 20.95 8.48 -37.75
CA SER A 30 21.29 7.18 -37.14
C SER A 30 21.24 6.99 -35.61
N SER A 31 20.48 5.96 -35.22
CA SER A 31 20.34 5.36 -33.90
C SER A 31 21.66 4.98 -33.21
N THR A 32 22.31 5.91 -32.51
CA THR A 32 23.07 5.63 -31.27
C THR A 32 23.25 6.93 -30.46
N ASP A 33 22.16 7.63 -30.17
CA ASP A 33 22.19 8.77 -29.24
C ASP A 33 22.44 8.24 -27.82
N THR A 34 23.71 8.13 -27.47
CA THR A 34 24.09 7.88 -26.08
C THR A 34 23.86 9.18 -25.33
N ILE A 35 22.72 9.29 -24.65
CA ILE A 35 22.40 10.45 -23.80
C ILE A 35 23.52 10.56 -22.76
N THR A 36 24.45 11.49 -22.96
CA THR A 36 25.51 11.75 -21.98
C THR A 36 24.87 12.53 -20.84
N ILE A 37 24.35 11.81 -19.85
CA ILE A 37 23.81 12.39 -18.63
C ILE A 37 24.97 13.07 -17.89
N SER A 38 24.89 14.38 -17.68
CA SER A 38 25.92 15.14 -16.97
C SER A 38 26.13 14.56 -15.57
N GLN A 39 27.35 14.67 -15.03
CA GLN A 39 27.64 14.21 -13.68
C GLN A 39 26.74 14.92 -12.65
N GLU A 40 26.38 16.16 -12.91
CA GLU A 40 25.47 16.95 -12.09
C GLU A 40 24.04 16.42 -12.13
N ALA A 41 23.54 15.96 -13.28
CA ALA A 41 22.25 15.29 -13.37
C ALA A 41 22.27 13.91 -12.69
N ARG A 42 23.38 13.17 -12.76
CA ARG A 42 23.56 11.92 -12.00
C ARG A 42 23.64 12.16 -10.50
N ASN A 43 24.32 13.21 -10.07
CA ASN A 43 24.41 13.60 -8.67
C ASN A 43 23.06 14.10 -8.16
N ALA A 44 22.34 14.91 -8.95
CA ALA A 44 20.99 15.36 -8.62
C ALA A 44 20.01 14.18 -8.56
N LEU A 45 20.12 13.20 -9.46
CA LEU A 45 19.32 11.98 -9.39
C LEU A 45 19.71 11.13 -8.18
N SER A 46 21.00 10.98 -7.88
CA SER A 46 21.47 10.26 -6.70
C SER A 46 21.03 10.96 -5.42
N SER A 47 21.12 12.29 -5.35
CA SER A 47 20.64 13.09 -4.23
C SER A 47 19.12 13.07 -4.15
N ALA A 48 18.40 13.00 -5.26
CA ALA A 48 16.96 12.80 -5.29
C ALA A 48 16.56 11.38 -4.92
N LEU A 49 17.38 10.37 -5.21
CA LEU A 49 17.17 8.98 -4.79
C LEU A 49 17.47 8.83 -3.29
N SER A 50 18.55 9.43 -2.80
CA SER A 50 18.89 9.50 -1.37
C SER A 50 17.89 10.36 -0.60
N ALA A 51 17.40 11.45 -1.20
CA ALA A 51 16.29 12.22 -0.67
C ALA A 51 15.00 11.44 -0.79
N SER A 52 14.72 10.64 -1.82
CA SER A 52 13.53 9.79 -1.89
C SER A 52 13.61 8.59 -0.94
N SER A 53 14.80 8.13 -0.59
CA SER A 53 15.02 7.21 0.53
C SER A 53 14.81 7.88 1.90
N ASN A 54 14.83 9.22 1.96
CA ASN A 54 14.66 10.03 3.19
C ASN A 54 13.43 10.96 3.21
N SER A 55 12.67 11.05 2.12
CA SER A 55 11.53 11.94 1.93
C SER A 55 10.33 11.05 1.72
N GLY A 56 9.85 10.55 2.86
CA GLY A 56 8.66 9.74 2.97
C GLY A 56 8.26 9.44 4.42
N ILE A 57 9.18 9.50 5.38
CA ILE A 57 8.85 9.46 6.80
C ILE A 57 9.78 10.47 7.50
N THR A 58 9.32 11.70 7.73
CA THR A 58 9.70 12.32 9.01
C THR A 58 9.31 11.28 10.05
N ALA A 59 10.27 10.61 10.69
CA ALA A 59 10.02 9.50 11.61
C ALA A 59 8.82 9.87 12.47
N ASP A 60 7.63 9.39 12.11
CA ASP A 60 6.42 9.78 12.81
C ASP A 60 6.64 9.17 14.20
N PRO A 61 6.72 9.99 15.25
CA PRO A 61 7.06 9.49 16.57
C PRO A 61 6.04 8.45 17.05
N GLU A 62 4.83 8.45 16.51
CA GLU A 62 3.81 7.42 16.72
C GLU A 62 4.15 6.15 15.94
N LEU A 63 4.44 6.24 14.63
CA LEU A 63 4.83 5.07 13.84
C LEU A 63 6.08 4.38 14.40
N ALA A 64 7.10 5.14 14.80
CA ALA A 64 8.32 4.61 15.41
C ALA A 64 8.05 3.86 16.73
N LYS A 65 7.08 4.32 17.53
CA LYS A 65 6.64 3.61 18.75
C LYS A 65 5.95 2.30 18.39
N LEU A 66 5.11 2.31 17.36
CA LEU A 66 4.42 1.11 16.90
C LEU A 66 5.40 0.09 16.30
N ASP A 67 6.37 0.54 15.50
CA ASP A 67 7.44 -0.32 14.97
C ASP A 67 8.25 -0.98 16.11
N ALA A 68 8.56 -0.22 17.16
CA ALA A 68 9.24 -0.76 18.35
C ALA A 68 8.37 -1.78 19.09
N LYS A 69 7.06 -1.53 19.21
CA LYS A 69 6.09 -2.44 19.84
C LYS A 69 5.95 -3.73 19.03
N VAL A 70 5.85 -3.65 17.71
CA VAL A 70 5.80 -4.82 16.81
C VAL A 70 7.11 -5.60 16.88
N SER A 71 8.26 -4.92 16.86
CA SER A 71 9.58 -5.56 16.96
C SER A 71 9.78 -6.31 18.28
N THR A 72 9.30 -5.73 19.39
CA THR A 72 9.39 -6.35 20.73
C THR A 72 8.53 -7.61 20.84
N ASN A 73 7.34 -7.61 20.22
CA ASN A 73 6.38 -8.71 20.34
C ASN A 73 6.46 -9.72 19.17
N GLY A 74 7.17 -9.38 18.10
CA GLY A 74 7.33 -10.20 16.90
C GLY A 74 6.08 -10.29 16.01
N ASN A 75 5.01 -9.53 16.29
CA ASN A 75 3.78 -9.51 15.50
C ASN A 75 2.96 -8.23 15.74
N THR A 76 1.98 -7.99 14.87
CA THR A 76 1.07 -6.84 14.94
C THR A 76 -0.18 -7.10 15.78
N SER A 77 -0.43 -8.35 16.22
CA SER A 77 -1.60 -8.75 17.01
C SER A 77 -1.59 -8.24 18.46
N ASN A 78 -0.55 -7.50 18.85
CA ASN A 78 -0.45 -6.77 20.12
C ASN A 78 -0.78 -5.28 20.02
N LEU A 79 -1.09 -4.80 18.81
CA LEU A 79 -1.58 -3.45 18.58
C LEU A 79 -3.09 -3.41 18.83
N THR A 80 -3.63 -2.29 19.31
CA THR A 80 -5.09 -2.06 19.31
C THR A 80 -5.60 -1.91 17.88
N ALA A 81 -6.93 -1.94 17.69
CA ALA A 81 -7.54 -1.79 16.37
C ALA A 81 -7.20 -0.44 15.70
N ASP A 82 -7.09 0.64 16.48
CA ASP A 82 -6.69 1.97 15.99
C ASP A 82 -5.19 2.01 15.66
N GLU A 83 -4.35 1.46 16.53
CA GLU A 83 -2.90 1.36 16.30
C GLU A 83 -2.59 0.52 15.06
N LEU A 84 -3.28 -0.62 14.89
CA LEU A 84 -3.11 -1.50 13.75
C LEU A 84 -3.60 -0.86 12.45
N ASP A 85 -4.74 -0.15 12.48
CA ASP A 85 -5.22 0.63 11.35
C ASP A 85 -4.16 1.65 10.90
N TYR A 86 -3.72 2.49 11.84
CA TYR A 86 -2.71 3.51 11.56
C TYR A 86 -1.41 2.88 11.05
N TYR A 87 -0.92 1.82 11.69
CA TYR A 87 0.27 1.08 11.27
C TYR A 87 0.14 0.57 9.83
N GLN A 88 -1.00 -0.05 9.49
CA GLN A 88 -1.26 -0.55 8.14
C GLN A 88 -1.27 0.60 7.12
N LYS A 89 -1.98 1.70 7.40
CA LYS A 89 -2.02 2.87 6.51
C LYS A 89 -0.64 3.49 6.30
N ALA A 90 0.14 3.65 7.36
CA ALA A 90 1.45 4.27 7.33
C ALA A 90 2.46 3.45 6.49
N HIS A 91 2.33 2.12 6.51
CA HIS A 91 3.14 1.21 5.70
C HIS A 91 2.54 0.91 4.30
N GLY A 92 1.42 1.56 3.93
CA GLY A 92 0.75 1.34 2.64
C GLY A 92 0.04 -0.01 2.51
N PHE A 93 -0.22 -0.70 3.62
CA PHE A 93 -1.04 -1.90 3.66
C PHE A 93 -2.53 -1.57 3.62
N VAL A 94 -3.33 -2.56 3.24
CA VAL A 94 -4.78 -2.47 3.31
C VAL A 94 -5.21 -2.39 4.78
N ASN A 95 -6.05 -1.40 5.11
CA ASN A 95 -6.63 -1.25 6.44
C ASN A 95 -7.68 -2.33 6.69
N THR A 96 -7.30 -3.39 7.40
CA THR A 96 -8.22 -4.49 7.71
C THR A 96 -9.17 -4.11 8.83
N MET A 97 -8.75 -3.29 9.79
CA MET A 97 -9.56 -2.95 10.96
C MET A 97 -10.78 -2.08 10.59
N ALA A 98 -10.79 -1.43 9.43
CA ALA A 98 -11.98 -0.72 8.91
C ALA A 98 -13.17 -1.64 8.58
N SER A 99 -12.95 -2.96 8.42
CA SER A 99 -14.05 -3.91 8.17
C SER A 99 -14.73 -4.40 9.45
N LEU A 100 -14.30 -3.89 10.61
CA LEU A 100 -14.88 -4.18 11.91
C LEU A 100 -15.79 -3.03 12.35
N ILE A 101 -16.96 -3.36 12.87
CA ILE A 101 -17.86 -2.38 13.50
C ILE A 101 -17.30 -1.96 14.88
N PRO A 102 -17.78 -0.86 15.50
CA PRO A 102 -17.22 -0.37 16.77
C PRO A 102 -17.19 -1.40 17.91
N SER A 103 -18.22 -2.24 18.05
CA SER A 103 -18.26 -3.29 19.07
C SER A 103 -17.24 -4.40 18.81
N GLU A 104 -16.99 -4.73 17.55
CA GLU A 104 -15.96 -5.68 17.13
C GLU A 104 -14.55 -5.11 17.35
N ARG A 105 -14.32 -3.83 17.07
CA ARG A 105 -13.04 -3.16 17.41
C ARG A 105 -12.80 -3.17 18.91
N ALA A 106 -13.81 -2.87 19.71
CA ALA A 106 -13.69 -2.93 21.17
C ALA A 106 -13.43 -4.36 21.68
N LEU A 107 -14.01 -5.38 21.03
CA LEU A 107 -13.71 -6.78 21.32
C LEU A 107 -12.24 -7.11 21.01
N TYR A 108 -11.74 -6.66 19.86
CA TYR A 108 -10.33 -6.80 19.46
C TYR A 108 -9.40 -6.20 20.52
N ASP A 109 -9.66 -4.96 20.93
CA ASP A 109 -8.85 -4.26 21.94
C ASP A 109 -8.86 -4.97 23.29
N LYS A 110 -9.99 -5.58 23.70
CA LYS A 110 -10.05 -6.40 24.91
C LYS A 110 -9.20 -7.66 24.81
N MET A 111 -9.13 -8.30 23.63
CA MET A 111 -8.26 -9.46 23.42
C MET A 111 -6.78 -9.07 23.50
N VAL A 112 -6.41 -7.94 22.89
CA VAL A 112 -5.06 -7.38 22.99
C VAL A 112 -4.70 -7.03 24.43
N ALA A 113 -5.58 -6.33 25.15
CA ALA A 113 -5.36 -5.92 26.53
C ALA A 113 -5.27 -7.10 27.51
N SER A 114 -5.99 -8.19 27.23
CA SER A 114 -5.90 -9.43 28.03
C SER A 114 -4.73 -10.33 27.64
N GLY A 115 -3.90 -9.94 26.67
CA GLY A 115 -2.79 -10.73 26.17
C GLY A 115 -3.23 -11.97 25.37
N ASN A 116 -4.50 -12.05 24.96
CA ASN A 116 -5.00 -13.15 24.12
C ASN A 116 -4.69 -12.87 22.64
N VAL A 117 -3.40 -12.82 22.34
CA VAL A 117 -2.85 -12.46 21.03
C VAL A 117 -3.33 -13.41 19.93
N ALA A 118 -3.52 -14.70 20.24
CA ALA A 118 -4.03 -15.68 19.28
C ALA A 118 -5.50 -15.43 18.91
N ALA A 119 -6.35 -15.05 19.87
CA ALA A 119 -7.73 -14.69 19.60
C ALA A 119 -7.82 -13.36 18.82
N ALA A 120 -6.99 -12.38 19.17
CA ALA A 120 -6.86 -11.14 18.41
C ALA A 120 -6.41 -11.40 16.96
N ALA A 121 -5.43 -12.28 16.75
CA ALA A 121 -4.98 -12.68 15.42
C ALA A 121 -6.11 -13.33 14.61
N GLY A 122 -6.90 -14.24 15.21
CA GLY A 122 -8.05 -14.85 14.55
C GLY A 122 -9.13 -13.84 14.15
N MET A 123 -9.35 -12.80 14.95
CA MET A 123 -10.25 -11.71 14.58
C MET A 123 -9.66 -10.82 13.47
N GLY A 124 -8.33 -10.64 13.47
CA GLY A 124 -7.59 -10.02 12.38
C GLY A 124 -7.75 -10.76 11.05
N ASP A 125 -7.71 -12.10 11.06
CA ASP A 125 -7.93 -12.93 9.87
C ASP A 125 -9.36 -12.78 9.32
N ILE A 126 -10.37 -12.67 10.19
CA ILE A 126 -11.76 -12.36 9.77
C ILE A 126 -11.82 -10.97 9.13
N ALA A 127 -11.22 -9.98 9.77
CA ALA A 127 -11.19 -8.61 9.26
C ALA A 127 -10.50 -8.54 7.89
N PHE A 128 -9.39 -9.26 7.73
CA PHE A 128 -8.69 -9.41 6.46
C PHE A 128 -9.59 -10.06 5.41
N THR A 129 -10.23 -11.19 5.75
CA THR A 129 -11.18 -11.90 4.85
C THR A 129 -12.29 -10.98 4.35
N ARG A 130 -12.91 -10.20 5.24
CA ARG A 130 -13.93 -9.20 4.88
C ARG A 130 -13.40 -8.18 3.89
N THR A 131 -12.19 -7.69 4.12
CA THR A 131 -11.59 -6.66 3.28
C THR A 131 -11.14 -7.20 1.91
N THR A 132 -10.65 -8.44 1.83
CA THR A 132 -10.11 -8.99 0.57
C THR A 132 -11.14 -9.71 -0.30
N LEU A 133 -12.12 -10.39 0.32
CA LEU A 133 -13.14 -11.16 -0.41
C LEU A 133 -14.43 -10.36 -0.65
N GLY A 134 -14.66 -9.30 0.13
CA GLY A 134 -15.88 -8.50 0.05
C GLY A 134 -17.13 -9.32 0.40
N HIS A 135 -18.20 -9.16 -0.37
CA HIS A 135 -19.52 -9.73 -0.08
C HIS A 135 -19.70 -11.22 -0.41
N MET A 136 -18.66 -11.90 -0.90
CA MET A 136 -18.78 -13.29 -1.32
C MET A 136 -17.51 -14.09 -1.02
N ALA A 137 -17.65 -15.09 -0.16
CA ALA A 137 -16.64 -16.11 0.12
C ALA A 137 -17.26 -17.50 -0.01
N SER A 138 -16.41 -18.50 -0.24
CA SER A 138 -16.82 -19.91 -0.34
C SER A 138 -16.12 -20.73 0.71
N THR A 139 -16.85 -21.65 1.34
CA THR A 139 -16.27 -22.68 2.20
C THR A 139 -15.68 -23.80 1.36
N GLN A 140 -14.86 -24.65 1.97
CA GLN A 140 -14.30 -25.84 1.34
C GLN A 140 -15.37 -26.80 0.77
N ASP A 141 -16.55 -26.85 1.40
CA ASP A 141 -17.70 -27.65 0.94
C ASP A 141 -18.49 -27.00 -0.22
N GLY A 142 -18.04 -25.84 -0.70
CA GLY A 142 -18.66 -25.11 -1.81
C GLY A 142 -19.85 -24.23 -1.41
N ALA A 143 -20.15 -24.09 -0.12
CA ALA A 143 -21.19 -23.17 0.34
C ALA A 143 -20.69 -21.73 0.27
N THR A 144 -21.51 -20.81 -0.24
CA THR A 144 -21.19 -19.39 -0.28
C THR A 144 -21.80 -18.64 0.92
N TYR A 145 -21.12 -17.59 1.36
CA TYR A 145 -21.61 -16.68 2.40
C TYR A 145 -21.06 -15.27 2.16
N ASP A 146 -21.64 -14.28 2.86
CA ASP A 146 -21.16 -12.90 2.86
C ASP A 146 -20.35 -12.63 4.15
N PRO A 147 -19.01 -12.54 4.09
CA PRO A 147 -18.16 -12.23 5.23
C PRO A 147 -18.48 -10.90 5.90
N THR A 148 -18.87 -9.88 5.13
CA THR A 148 -19.07 -8.50 5.62
C THR A 148 -20.31 -8.37 6.48
N ASN A 149 -21.34 -9.19 6.20
CA ASN A 149 -22.58 -9.23 6.96
C ASN A 149 -22.60 -10.36 7.99
N MET A 150 -21.59 -11.23 8.02
CA MET A 150 -21.52 -12.36 8.94
C MET A 150 -21.04 -11.92 10.32
N ALA A 151 -21.88 -12.10 11.33
CA ALA A 151 -21.53 -11.80 12.72
C ALA A 151 -20.38 -12.70 13.23
N ILE A 152 -19.46 -12.11 14.00
CA ILE A 152 -18.33 -12.83 14.63
C ILE A 152 -18.83 -13.56 15.87
N THR A 153 -19.34 -14.78 15.67
CA THR A 153 -19.82 -15.67 16.73
C THR A 153 -19.11 -17.02 16.65
N PRO A 154 -19.02 -17.79 17.75
CA PRO A 154 -18.42 -19.12 17.73
C PRO A 154 -18.95 -20.02 16.61
N ASN A 155 -20.27 -20.06 16.42
CA ASN A 155 -20.90 -20.91 15.41
C ASN A 155 -20.57 -20.47 13.98
N ASN A 156 -20.56 -19.16 13.72
CA ASN A 156 -20.24 -18.64 12.39
C ASN A 156 -18.75 -18.82 12.06
N ILE A 157 -17.86 -18.70 13.05
CA ILE A 157 -16.44 -18.97 12.88
C ILE A 157 -16.23 -20.42 12.46
N ILE A 158 -16.79 -21.37 13.21
CA ILE A 158 -16.65 -22.81 12.91
C ILE A 158 -17.19 -23.14 11.52
N LYS A 159 -18.37 -22.62 11.18
CA LYS A 159 -19.10 -23.00 9.96
C LYS A 159 -18.57 -22.33 8.70
N TYR A 160 -18.14 -21.06 8.79
CA TYR A 160 -17.82 -20.26 7.63
C TYR A 160 -16.34 -19.88 7.59
N PHE A 161 -15.85 -19.12 8.58
CA PHE A 161 -14.50 -18.56 8.53
C PHE A 161 -13.41 -19.63 8.60
N SER A 162 -13.52 -20.61 9.50
CA SER A 162 -12.56 -21.72 9.61
C SER A 162 -12.56 -22.60 8.36
N GLN A 163 -13.72 -22.83 7.74
CA GLN A 163 -13.85 -23.63 6.52
C GLN A 163 -13.40 -22.91 5.25
N SER A 164 -13.16 -21.59 5.34
CA SER A 164 -12.68 -20.77 4.21
C SER A 164 -11.17 -20.64 4.20
N SER A 165 -10.48 -21.10 5.25
CA SER A 165 -9.02 -21.07 5.32
C SER A 165 -8.43 -22.38 4.78
N ASN A 166 -7.52 -22.27 3.82
CA ASN A 166 -6.74 -23.39 3.29
C ASN A 166 -5.31 -23.40 3.86
N ASP A 167 -5.09 -22.87 5.07
CA ASP A 167 -3.76 -22.82 5.72
C ASP A 167 -3.26 -24.23 6.08
N PRO A 168 -2.23 -24.77 5.39
CA PRO A 168 -1.71 -26.11 5.67
C PRO A 168 -0.89 -26.17 6.97
N THR A 169 -0.50 -25.03 7.54
CA THR A 169 0.27 -24.96 8.79
C THR A 169 -0.60 -25.11 10.04
N GLY A 170 -1.92 -24.94 9.90
CA GLY A 170 -2.89 -25.00 11.00
C GLY A 170 -2.80 -23.80 11.96
N ASN A 171 -2.06 -22.76 11.61
CA ASN A 171 -1.93 -21.56 12.42
C ASN A 171 -3.25 -20.80 12.47
N THR A 172 -3.87 -20.54 11.32
CA THR A 172 -5.18 -19.88 11.23
C THR A 172 -6.25 -20.67 11.98
N GLN A 173 -6.24 -22.00 11.89
CA GLN A 173 -7.18 -22.84 12.64
C GLN A 173 -7.00 -22.69 14.16
N SER A 174 -5.75 -22.64 14.64
CA SER A 174 -5.43 -22.45 16.06
C SER A 174 -5.88 -21.07 16.56
N GLN A 175 -5.72 -20.04 15.73
CA GLN A 175 -6.17 -18.69 16.06
C GLN A 175 -7.71 -18.58 16.12
N PHE A 176 -8.42 -19.20 15.17
CA PHE A 176 -9.89 -19.29 15.25
C PHE A 176 -10.36 -20.06 16.47
N GLN A 177 -9.66 -21.13 16.86
CA GLN A 177 -9.97 -21.87 18.07
C GLN A 177 -9.80 -21.00 19.33
N ALA A 178 -8.73 -20.19 19.40
CA ALA A 178 -8.53 -19.24 20.48
C ALA A 178 -9.63 -18.17 20.53
N LEU A 179 -10.04 -17.64 19.36
CA LEU A 179 -11.13 -16.67 19.26
C LEU A 179 -12.47 -17.28 19.72
N ILE A 180 -12.79 -18.49 19.29
CA ILE A 180 -13.99 -19.21 19.72
C ILE A 180 -14.02 -19.36 21.24
N GLN A 181 -12.91 -19.80 21.85
CA GLN A 181 -12.80 -19.93 23.31
C GLN A 181 -12.94 -18.59 24.01
N TYR A 182 -12.31 -17.53 23.49
CA TYR A 182 -12.43 -16.18 24.04
C TYR A 182 -13.89 -15.71 24.06
N LEU A 183 -14.61 -15.89 22.95
CA LEU A 183 -16.02 -15.52 22.82
C LEU A 183 -16.93 -16.33 23.75
N GLN A 184 -16.67 -17.63 23.92
CA GLN A 184 -17.42 -18.48 24.84
C GLN A 184 -17.22 -18.08 26.30
N ASN A 185 -16.00 -17.66 26.65
CA ASN A 185 -15.67 -17.21 28.00
C ASN A 185 -16.10 -15.75 28.28
N ASN A 186 -16.43 -14.99 27.24
CA ASN A 186 -16.86 -13.59 27.32
C ASN A 186 -18.16 -13.38 26.52
N PRO A 187 -19.29 -13.98 26.93
CA PRO A 187 -20.54 -13.99 26.16
C PRO A 187 -21.23 -12.62 26.01
N THR A 188 -20.61 -11.54 26.49
CA THR A 188 -21.19 -10.21 26.59
C THR A 188 -20.57 -9.23 25.59
N ILE A 189 -20.73 -9.48 24.29
CA ILE A 189 -20.91 -8.43 23.27
C ILE A 189 -21.78 -9.02 22.14
N SER A 190 -23.08 -9.14 22.39
CA SER A 190 -24.09 -9.35 21.33
C SER A 190 -24.73 -8.03 20.95
#